data_AF-E3I1V9-F1
#
_entry.id   AF-E3I1V9-F1
#
_cell.length_a   1.000
_cell.length_b   1.000
_cell.length_c   1.000
_cell.angle_alpha   90.00
_cell.angle_beta   90.00
_cell.angle_gamma   90.00
#
_symmetry.space_group_name_H-M   'P 1'
#
loop_
_entity.id
_entity.type
_entity.pdbx_description
1 polymer ?
#
loop_
_entity_poly.entity_id
_entity_poly.type
_entity_poly.pdbx_seq_one_letter_code
_entity_poly.pdbx_strand_id
1 'polypeptide(L)'
;MAMNFSRRAVLQGALATLVSGACGSGVLTPSASAQSARMPFPQWVEAFGARARSRGISGATYARVMGALKPDTSVYALDKAQPEFKEEVWQYLNRRVSDWRIGIGIERAREYAPLLEKIERTYGVDRYVMLGLWGMESAFGDVVTNPKHMRPVFPALAALAWGEPRRRSYWEQELLNALVIVDRGWARPDEMIGSWAGAMGHTQWMPEVWLNMGVDFNGDGKILPFGPPDDALAGTAQYIAKRGKYRRGEGWGYEVRLPEGMGGAGGWKSIAAWQDKGVTRATGKPFPRPGEQARLWQPVARGPAFLLTRNFDAIKSYNPANTYALAIAHLGDRLKGEGPFVQQFPGGERAPTLAEVQELQKRLTAAGFDTDGTDGRVGKDTMKAIRDFQLKVGMQPADGYAGLKVLARLRASGV
;
A
#
# COMPACT_ATOMS: atom_id res chain seq x y z
N MET A 1 -28.06 2.64 -15.15
CA MET A 1 -28.12 3.55 -13.99
C MET A 1 -26.87 3.31 -13.14
N ALA A 2 -25.82 4.10 -13.34
CA ALA A 2 -24.49 3.84 -12.79
C ALA A 2 -24.42 4.28 -11.31
N MET A 3 -24.41 3.33 -10.39
CA MET A 3 -24.20 3.61 -8.96
C MET A 3 -22.69 3.76 -8.69
N ASN A 4 -22.26 5.00 -8.48
CA ASN A 4 -20.93 5.37 -8.00
C ASN A 4 -20.75 4.92 -6.54
N PHE A 5 -20.20 3.73 -6.31
CA PHE A 5 -19.71 3.33 -4.98
C PHE A 5 -18.29 3.87 -4.76
N SER A 6 -18.18 4.89 -3.89
CA SER A 6 -16.92 5.52 -3.49
C SER A 6 -16.04 4.58 -2.65
N ARG A 7 -14.84 4.29 -3.15
CA ARG A 7 -13.75 3.49 -2.54
C ARG A 7 -13.09 4.17 -1.33
N ARG A 8 -13.81 4.34 -0.22
CA ARG A 8 -13.22 4.88 1.02
C ARG A 8 -12.57 3.85 1.96
N ALA A 9 -12.58 2.55 1.66
CA ALA A 9 -12.27 1.52 2.68
C ALA A 9 -11.33 0.36 2.28
N VAL A 10 -10.59 0.41 1.16
CA VAL A 10 -9.85 -0.78 0.68
C VAL A 10 -8.33 -0.74 0.95
N LEU A 11 -7.77 0.38 1.40
CA LEU A 11 -6.35 0.44 1.79
C LEU A 11 -6.08 0.81 3.24
N GLN A 12 -7.13 0.83 4.07
CA GLN A 12 -7.01 0.81 5.52
C GLN A 12 -7.24 -0.62 6.03
N GLY A 13 -6.27 -1.49 5.78
CA GLY A 13 -6.02 -2.66 6.64
C GLY A 13 -5.11 -2.27 7.80
N ALA A 14 -5.46 -1.19 8.53
CA ALA A 14 -4.81 -0.67 9.74
C ALA A 14 -5.39 0.73 10.06
N LEU A 15 -5.87 0.93 11.30
CA LEU A 15 -6.43 2.17 11.88
C LEU A 15 -7.85 2.59 11.44
N ALA A 16 -8.84 2.30 12.29
CA ALA A 16 -9.56 3.32 13.06
C ALA A 16 -10.62 2.68 13.97
N THR A 17 -10.35 2.67 15.27
CA THR A 17 -11.31 2.49 16.37
C THR A 17 -12.11 3.77 16.57
N LEU A 18 -13.41 3.68 16.84
CA LEU A 18 -14.14 4.70 17.59
C LEU A 18 -15.07 4.02 18.61
N VAL A 19 -14.80 4.34 19.87
CA VAL A 19 -15.63 4.10 21.06
C VAL A 19 -16.71 5.18 21.11
N SER A 20 -17.94 4.80 21.45
CA SER A 20 -18.84 5.60 22.31
C SER A 20 -19.94 4.70 22.84
N GLY A 21 -19.94 4.49 24.15
CA GLY A 21 -21.05 3.91 24.88
C GLY A 21 -22.05 4.98 25.31
N ALA A 22 -23.32 4.59 25.41
CA ALA A 22 -24.28 5.22 26.29
C ALA A 22 -25.33 4.16 26.68
N CYS A 23 -25.51 3.99 27.98
CA CYS A 23 -26.42 3.06 28.63
C CYS A 23 -27.88 3.46 28.39
N GLY A 24 -28.75 2.46 28.25
CA GLY A 24 -30.20 2.61 28.29
C GLY A 24 -30.84 1.25 28.61
N SER A 25 -31.17 1.04 29.87
CA SER A 25 -31.82 -0.17 30.39
C SER A 25 -33.23 -0.32 29.80
N GLY A 26 -33.47 -1.44 29.12
CA GLY A 26 -34.79 -1.81 28.58
C GLY A 26 -34.95 -3.32 28.56
N VAL A 27 -35.85 -3.80 29.41
CA VAL A 27 -36.47 -5.13 29.54
C VAL A 27 -36.05 -6.19 28.50
N LEU A 28 -35.33 -7.22 28.95
CA LEU A 28 -34.92 -8.38 28.18
C LEU A 28 -36.11 -9.32 27.91
N THR A 29 -36.77 -9.16 26.77
CA THR A 29 -37.39 -10.32 26.09
C THR A 29 -36.27 -11.11 25.42
N PRO A 30 -36.19 -12.44 25.57
CA PRO A 30 -35.28 -13.24 24.76
C PRO A 30 -35.79 -13.25 23.32
N SER A 31 -35.47 -12.19 22.56
CA SER A 31 -35.57 -12.23 21.12
C SER A 31 -34.67 -13.36 20.66
N ALA A 32 -35.25 -14.29 19.91
CA ALA A 32 -34.57 -15.37 19.23
C ALA A 32 -33.44 -14.82 18.34
N SER A 33 -32.30 -14.52 18.94
CA SER A 33 -31.01 -14.43 18.27
C SER A 33 -30.46 -15.86 18.14
N ALA A 34 -31.29 -16.72 17.55
CA ALA A 34 -30.80 -17.94 16.93
C ALA A 34 -29.96 -17.49 15.74
N GLN A 35 -28.68 -17.26 16.02
CA GLN A 35 -27.54 -17.53 15.17
C GLN A 35 -28.00 -17.97 13.77
N SER A 36 -28.17 -17.02 12.83
CA SER A 36 -28.49 -17.42 11.45
C SER A 36 -27.38 -18.36 11.03
N ALA A 37 -27.69 -19.66 10.89
CA ALA A 37 -26.70 -20.63 10.47
C ALA A 37 -26.15 -20.11 9.14
N ARG A 38 -24.88 -19.69 9.14
CA ARG A 38 -24.24 -19.23 7.91
C ARG A 38 -24.35 -20.38 6.93
N MET A 39 -24.98 -20.11 5.78
CA MET A 39 -25.13 -21.07 4.69
C MET A 39 -23.82 -21.87 4.51
N PRO A 40 -23.84 -23.22 4.60
CA PRO A 40 -22.66 -24.04 4.38
C PRO A 40 -21.97 -23.68 3.06
N PHE A 41 -20.63 -23.71 3.04
CA PHE A 41 -19.86 -23.26 1.87
C PHE A 41 -20.30 -23.91 0.55
N PRO A 42 -20.57 -25.25 0.46
CA PRO A 42 -21.06 -25.85 -0.78
C PRO A 42 -22.40 -25.27 -1.27
N GLN A 43 -23.34 -25.00 -0.37
CA GLN A 43 -24.62 -24.37 -0.72
C GLN A 43 -24.42 -22.92 -1.16
N TRP A 44 -23.48 -22.21 -0.55
CA TRP A 44 -23.12 -20.86 -0.98
C TRP A 44 -22.50 -20.86 -2.39
N VAL A 45 -21.64 -21.83 -2.71
CA VAL A 45 -21.08 -22.00 -4.06
C VAL A 45 -22.19 -22.26 -5.08
N GLU A 46 -23.19 -23.09 -4.76
CA GLU A 46 -24.32 -23.32 -5.67
C GLU A 46 -25.12 -22.03 -5.91
N ALA A 47 -25.51 -21.33 -4.85
CA ALA A 47 -26.27 -20.08 -4.92
C ALA A 47 -25.49 -18.97 -5.64
N PHE A 48 -24.19 -18.86 -5.39
CA PHE A 48 -23.31 -17.87 -6.02
C PHE A 48 -23.17 -18.11 -7.53
N GLY A 49 -23.33 -19.35 -7.99
CA GLY A 49 -23.28 -19.71 -9.41
C GLY A 49 -24.31 -18.98 -10.27
N ALA A 50 -25.49 -18.64 -9.72
CA ALA A 50 -26.49 -17.84 -10.44
C ALA A 50 -25.97 -16.42 -10.75
N ARG A 51 -25.23 -15.81 -9.81
CA ARG A 51 -24.62 -14.49 -9.99
C ARG A 51 -23.42 -14.53 -10.94
N ALA A 52 -22.66 -15.61 -10.93
CA ALA A 52 -21.59 -15.81 -11.90
C ALA A 52 -22.15 -15.88 -13.33
N ARG A 53 -23.21 -16.68 -13.54
CA ARG A 53 -23.87 -16.80 -14.84
C ARG A 53 -24.48 -15.48 -15.31
N SER A 54 -25.11 -14.70 -14.42
CA SER A 54 -25.65 -13.37 -14.80
C SER A 54 -24.57 -12.35 -15.16
N ARG A 55 -23.32 -12.59 -14.76
CA ARG A 55 -22.13 -11.85 -15.20
C ARG A 55 -21.49 -12.38 -16.48
N GLY A 56 -22.08 -13.39 -17.12
CA GLY A 56 -21.62 -13.97 -18.38
C GLY A 56 -20.52 -15.02 -18.23
N ILE A 57 -20.20 -15.46 -17.00
CA ILE A 57 -19.18 -16.49 -16.76
C ILE A 57 -19.72 -17.85 -17.22
N SER A 58 -18.96 -18.57 -18.04
CA SER A 58 -19.37 -19.89 -18.55
C SER A 58 -19.55 -20.92 -17.41
N GLY A 59 -20.51 -21.84 -17.60
CA GLY A 59 -20.71 -22.95 -16.66
C GLY A 59 -19.47 -23.83 -16.51
N ALA A 60 -18.72 -24.03 -17.59
CA ALA A 60 -17.46 -24.77 -17.60
C ALA A 60 -16.38 -24.09 -16.75
N THR A 61 -16.19 -22.78 -16.88
CA THR A 61 -15.26 -22.04 -16.02
C THR A 61 -15.71 -22.05 -14.56
N TYR A 62 -16.99 -21.82 -14.28
CA TYR A 62 -17.49 -21.84 -12.92
C TYR A 62 -17.28 -23.20 -12.23
N ALA A 63 -17.63 -24.30 -12.90
CA ALA A 63 -17.45 -25.65 -12.39
C ALA A 63 -15.96 -25.97 -12.15
N ARG A 64 -15.09 -25.62 -13.12
CA ARG A 64 -13.64 -25.83 -13.03
C ARG A 64 -13.01 -25.07 -11.85
N VAL A 65 -13.44 -23.84 -11.59
CA VAL A 65 -12.82 -22.97 -10.57
C VAL A 65 -13.43 -23.19 -9.19
N MET A 66 -14.77 -23.22 -9.09
CA MET A 66 -15.49 -23.20 -7.82
C MET A 66 -15.94 -24.60 -7.36
N GLY A 67 -16.07 -25.58 -8.26
CA GLY A 67 -16.71 -26.87 -7.94
C GLY A 67 -16.00 -27.69 -6.87
N ALA A 68 -14.66 -27.69 -6.86
CA ALA A 68 -13.85 -28.38 -5.86
C ALA A 68 -13.09 -27.41 -4.93
N LEU A 69 -13.45 -26.12 -4.94
CA LEU A 69 -12.73 -25.10 -4.21
C LEU A 69 -12.88 -25.29 -2.70
N LYS A 70 -11.76 -25.21 -1.98
CA LYS A 70 -11.76 -25.13 -0.52
C LYS A 70 -11.45 -23.69 -0.11
N PRO A 71 -12.28 -23.04 0.72
CA PRO A 71 -12.01 -21.67 1.16
C PRO A 71 -10.79 -21.65 2.09
N ASP A 72 -9.90 -20.68 1.89
CA ASP A 72 -8.78 -20.44 2.82
C ASP A 72 -9.26 -19.58 3.99
N THR A 73 -9.67 -20.21 5.09
CA THR A 73 -10.19 -19.51 6.27
C THR A 73 -9.10 -18.83 7.11
N SER A 74 -7.81 -19.09 6.84
CA SER A 74 -6.72 -18.41 7.54
C SER A 74 -6.70 -16.89 7.29
N VAL A 75 -7.31 -16.45 6.19
CA VAL A 75 -7.47 -15.02 5.85
C VAL A 75 -8.26 -14.24 6.89
N TYR A 76 -9.14 -14.87 7.67
CA TYR A 76 -9.91 -14.16 8.71
C TYR A 76 -9.03 -13.72 9.88
N ALA A 77 -7.98 -14.48 10.20
CA ALA A 77 -7.02 -14.07 11.21
C ALA A 77 -6.24 -12.84 10.75
N LEU A 78 -5.90 -12.78 9.45
CA LEU A 78 -5.22 -11.64 8.84
C LEU A 78 -6.12 -10.41 8.70
N ASP A 79 -7.41 -10.60 8.43
CA ASP A 79 -8.39 -9.51 8.39
C ASP A 79 -8.66 -8.91 9.78
N LYS A 80 -8.62 -9.75 10.83
CA LYS A 80 -8.79 -9.33 12.23
C LYS A 80 -7.50 -8.80 12.87
N ALA A 81 -6.35 -9.06 12.26
CA ALA A 81 -5.07 -8.60 12.78
C ALA A 81 -5.07 -7.06 12.82
N GLN A 82 -5.14 -6.50 14.03
CA GLN A 82 -4.81 -5.09 14.21
C GLN A 82 -3.31 -4.93 13.90
N PRO A 83 -2.88 -3.82 13.27
CA PRO A 83 -1.46 -3.54 13.15
C PRO A 83 -0.84 -3.59 14.56
N GLU A 84 0.06 -4.55 14.77
CA GLU A 84 0.76 -4.75 16.05
C GLU A 84 1.66 -3.54 16.40
N PHE A 85 1.97 -2.70 15.41
CA PHE A 85 2.87 -1.56 15.52
C PHE A 85 2.10 -0.27 15.21
N LYS A 86 2.26 0.72 16.09
CA LYS A 86 1.83 2.09 15.86
C LYS A 86 3.07 2.94 15.59
N GLU A 87 3.35 3.16 14.32
CA GLU A 87 4.49 3.97 13.89
C GLU A 87 4.12 5.46 13.85
N GLU A 88 5.07 6.30 14.26
CA GLU A 88 5.06 7.72 13.93
C GLU A 88 5.30 7.92 12.42
N VAL A 89 4.86 9.06 11.87
CA VAL A 89 4.99 9.37 10.44
C VAL A 89 6.42 9.20 9.93
N TRP A 90 7.40 9.69 10.69
CA TRP A 90 8.81 9.63 10.33
C TRP A 90 9.39 8.21 10.41
N GLN A 91 8.92 7.38 11.34
CA GLN A 91 9.32 5.97 11.46
C GLN A 91 8.87 5.19 10.23
N TYR A 92 7.60 5.36 9.85
CA TYR A 92 7.06 4.78 8.64
C TYR A 92 7.85 5.23 7.41
N LEU A 93 8.12 6.53 7.25
CA LEU A 93 8.89 7.05 6.11
C LEU A 93 10.31 6.48 6.07
N ASN A 94 11.04 6.44 7.19
CA ASN A 94 12.39 5.88 7.23
C ASN A 94 12.40 4.39 6.86
N ARG A 95 11.42 3.61 7.33
CA ARG A 95 11.30 2.19 7.00
C ARG A 95 10.92 1.96 5.54
N ARG A 96 10.05 2.81 4.99
CA ARG A 96 9.49 2.68 3.64
C ARG A 96 10.37 3.34 2.58
N VAL A 97 11.23 4.27 2.94
CA VAL A 97 12.22 4.93 2.08
C VAL A 97 13.64 4.64 2.63
N SER A 98 13.89 3.35 2.89
CA SER A 98 15.16 2.86 3.43
C SER A 98 16.25 2.77 2.37
N ASP A 99 17.51 2.81 2.79
CA ASP A 99 18.66 2.65 1.89
C ASP A 99 18.60 1.36 1.07
N TRP A 100 18.13 0.25 1.65
CA TRP A 100 17.88 -0.99 0.91
C TRP A 100 16.97 -0.76 -0.30
N ARG A 101 15.81 -0.11 -0.08
CA ARG A 101 14.81 0.10 -1.13
C ARG A 101 15.27 1.13 -2.16
N ILE A 102 16.06 2.11 -1.74
CA ILE A 102 16.68 3.08 -2.64
C ILE A 102 17.71 2.38 -3.54
N GLY A 103 18.59 1.54 -2.96
CA GLY A 103 19.59 0.80 -3.71
C GLY A 103 18.97 -0.06 -4.82
N ILE A 104 18.04 -0.95 -4.44
CA ILE A 104 17.34 -1.80 -5.42
C ILE A 104 16.54 -0.96 -6.42
N GLY A 105 15.89 0.12 -5.98
CA GLY A 105 15.13 0.98 -6.89
C GLY A 105 16.00 1.68 -7.93
N ILE A 106 17.25 2.05 -7.61
CA ILE A 106 18.20 2.61 -8.57
C ILE A 106 18.60 1.56 -9.62
N GLU A 107 18.82 0.32 -9.19
CA GLU A 107 19.10 -0.79 -10.11
C GLU A 107 17.92 -1.03 -11.06
N ARG A 108 16.70 -1.11 -10.53
CA ARG A 108 15.46 -1.29 -11.31
C ARG A 108 15.17 -0.11 -12.23
N ALA A 109 15.48 1.11 -11.80
CA ALA A 109 15.38 2.30 -12.64
C ALA A 109 16.29 2.21 -13.88
N ARG A 110 17.49 1.64 -13.74
CA ARG A 110 18.43 1.42 -14.85
C ARG A 110 17.99 0.27 -15.74
N GLU A 111 17.64 -0.87 -15.14
CA GLU A 111 17.21 -2.09 -15.84
C GLU A 111 15.97 -1.84 -16.71
N TYR A 112 14.96 -1.15 -16.16
CA TYR A 112 13.68 -0.91 -16.82
C TYR A 112 13.56 0.50 -17.41
N ALA A 113 14.68 1.22 -17.61
CA ALA A 113 14.66 2.58 -18.14
C ALA A 113 13.85 2.72 -19.45
N PRO A 114 14.03 1.85 -20.48
CA PRO A 114 13.27 1.95 -21.72
C PRO A 114 11.76 1.74 -21.52
N LEU A 115 11.39 0.79 -20.66
CA LEU A 115 10.00 0.50 -20.33
C LEU A 115 9.34 1.69 -19.64
N LEU A 116 10.00 2.21 -18.60
CA LEU A 116 9.53 3.34 -17.81
C LEU A 116 9.38 4.61 -18.67
N GLU A 117 10.30 4.85 -19.61
CA GLU A 117 10.20 5.91 -20.61
C GLU A 117 8.98 5.77 -21.52
N LYS A 118 8.77 4.56 -22.04
CA LYS A 118 7.61 4.26 -22.89
C LYS A 118 6.31 4.53 -22.11
N ILE A 119 6.22 4.08 -20.86
CA ILE A 119 5.07 4.29 -19.96
C ILE A 119 4.85 5.79 -19.71
N GLU A 120 5.88 6.53 -19.31
CA GLU A 120 5.78 7.97 -19.05
C GLU A 120 5.33 8.74 -20.28
N ARG A 121 5.89 8.43 -21.47
CA ARG A 121 5.46 9.07 -22.72
C ARG A 121 4.00 8.78 -23.03
N THR A 122 3.56 7.54 -22.82
CA THR A 122 2.20 7.07 -23.13
C THR A 122 1.16 7.69 -22.21
N TYR A 123 1.36 7.57 -20.90
CA TYR A 123 0.34 7.94 -19.91
C TYR A 123 0.56 9.32 -19.27
N GLY A 124 1.76 9.89 -19.40
CA GLY A 124 2.11 11.18 -18.80
C GLY A 124 2.35 11.13 -17.29
N VAL A 125 2.44 9.93 -16.70
CA VAL A 125 2.76 9.73 -15.30
C VAL A 125 4.29 9.65 -15.15
N ASP A 126 4.84 10.47 -14.26
CA ASP A 126 6.29 10.53 -14.02
C ASP A 126 6.86 9.14 -13.67
N ARG A 127 7.96 8.77 -14.33
CA ARG A 127 8.55 7.43 -14.18
C ARG A 127 9.04 7.12 -12.77
N TYR A 128 9.47 8.13 -12.02
CA TYR A 128 9.95 7.97 -10.65
C TYR A 128 8.80 7.85 -9.66
N VAL A 129 7.65 8.48 -9.94
CA VAL A 129 6.40 8.16 -9.23
C VAL A 129 6.02 6.69 -9.44
N MET A 130 6.12 6.19 -10.67
CA MET A 130 5.86 4.77 -10.98
C MET A 130 6.83 3.81 -10.26
N LEU A 131 8.13 4.13 -10.25
CA LEU A 131 9.14 3.37 -9.49
C LEU A 131 8.88 3.42 -7.99
N GLY A 132 8.56 4.59 -7.44
CA GLY A 132 8.21 4.74 -6.03
C GLY A 132 7.00 3.89 -5.65
N LEU A 133 5.98 3.83 -6.50
CA LEU A 133 4.83 2.97 -6.30
C LEU A 133 5.23 1.50 -6.37
N TRP A 134 5.99 1.08 -7.38
CA TRP A 134 6.42 -0.31 -7.55
C TRP A 134 7.25 -0.82 -6.35
N GLY A 135 8.17 0.01 -5.85
CA GLY A 135 8.95 -0.27 -4.65
C GLY A 135 8.12 -0.36 -3.37
N MET A 136 7.02 0.41 -3.30
CA MET A 136 6.10 0.41 -2.16
C MET A 136 5.14 -0.78 -2.19
N GLU A 137 4.60 -1.15 -3.35
CA GLU A 137 3.61 -2.22 -3.46
C GLU A 137 4.25 -3.61 -3.31
N SER A 138 5.37 -3.86 -3.96
CA SER A 138 5.92 -5.22 -4.05
C SER A 138 7.44 -5.31 -3.88
N ALA A 139 8.09 -4.22 -3.45
CA ALA A 139 9.55 -4.13 -3.44
C ALA A 139 10.13 -4.50 -4.82
N PHE A 140 9.59 -3.87 -5.87
CA PHE A 140 10.01 -4.07 -7.25
C PHE A 140 9.82 -5.49 -7.79
N GLY A 141 8.78 -6.20 -7.33
CA GLY A 141 8.45 -7.55 -7.76
C GLY A 141 9.01 -8.66 -6.87
N ASP A 142 9.97 -8.37 -5.99
CA ASP A 142 10.67 -9.37 -5.18
C ASP A 142 9.74 -10.20 -4.28
N VAL A 143 8.61 -9.64 -3.85
CA VAL A 143 7.67 -10.35 -2.97
C VAL A 143 6.55 -11.12 -3.69
N VAL A 144 6.42 -10.96 -5.01
CA VAL A 144 5.27 -11.47 -5.80
C VAL A 144 5.24 -13.00 -5.84
N THR A 145 6.39 -13.66 -5.63
CA THR A 145 6.51 -15.13 -5.61
C THR A 145 6.71 -15.72 -4.22
N ASN A 146 6.71 -14.91 -3.15
CA ASN A 146 7.01 -15.40 -1.81
C ASN A 146 5.78 -16.10 -1.18
N PRO A 147 5.82 -17.43 -0.96
CA PRO A 147 4.67 -18.19 -0.44
C PRO A 147 4.29 -17.82 1.00
N LYS A 148 5.16 -17.12 1.75
CA LYS A 148 4.83 -16.58 3.09
C LYS A 148 3.77 -15.49 3.03
N HIS A 149 3.73 -14.72 1.94
CA HIS A 149 2.88 -13.54 1.79
C HIS A 149 1.85 -13.68 0.68
N MET A 150 2.12 -14.55 -0.28
CA MET A 150 1.29 -14.76 -1.45
C MET A 150 0.63 -16.14 -1.41
N ARG A 151 -0.64 -16.20 -1.84
CA ARG A 151 -1.49 -17.39 -1.80
C ARG A 151 -2.45 -17.42 -2.99
N PRO A 152 -3.07 -18.58 -3.29
CA PRO A 152 -4.11 -18.67 -4.30
C PRO A 152 -5.27 -17.70 -4.04
N VAL A 153 -5.57 -16.85 -5.03
CA VAL A 153 -6.57 -15.76 -4.91
C VAL A 153 -7.99 -16.30 -4.76
N PHE A 154 -8.33 -17.36 -5.48
CA PHE A 154 -9.68 -17.93 -5.45
C PHE A 154 -10.08 -18.46 -4.05
N PRO A 155 -9.29 -19.33 -3.39
CA PRO A 155 -9.53 -19.72 -2.00
C PRO A 155 -9.70 -18.56 -1.02
N ALA A 156 -8.86 -17.53 -1.14
CA ALA A 156 -8.89 -16.35 -0.28
C ALA A 156 -10.16 -15.50 -0.48
N LEU A 157 -10.47 -15.13 -1.73
CA LEU A 157 -11.66 -14.34 -2.05
C LEU A 157 -12.95 -15.10 -1.76
N ALA A 158 -12.99 -16.42 -2.01
CA ALA A 158 -14.14 -17.25 -1.67
C ALA A 158 -14.39 -17.30 -0.15
N ALA A 159 -13.33 -17.43 0.65
CA ALA A 159 -13.46 -17.34 2.11
C ALA A 159 -14.00 -15.97 2.54
N LEU A 160 -13.41 -14.87 2.05
CA LEU A 160 -13.84 -13.52 2.41
C LEU A 160 -15.29 -13.22 1.98
N ALA A 161 -15.68 -13.61 0.77
CA ALA A 161 -17.04 -13.46 0.25
C ALA A 161 -18.06 -14.26 1.07
N TRP A 162 -17.72 -15.49 1.43
CA TRP A 162 -18.59 -16.36 2.21
C TRP A 162 -18.70 -15.91 3.68
N GLY A 163 -17.57 -15.69 4.35
CA GLY A 163 -17.48 -15.63 5.81
C GLY A 163 -17.27 -14.25 6.45
N GLU A 164 -16.95 -13.19 5.68
CA GLU A 164 -16.76 -11.82 6.21
C GLU A 164 -17.93 -10.90 5.87
N PRO A 165 -18.95 -10.76 6.77
CA PRO A 165 -20.19 -10.08 6.44
C PRO A 165 -20.03 -8.56 6.25
N ARG A 166 -19.03 -7.91 6.85
CA ARG A 166 -18.88 -6.44 6.78
C ARG A 166 -18.61 -5.95 5.37
N ARG A 167 -17.95 -6.76 4.54
CA ARG A 167 -17.52 -6.41 3.18
C ARG A 167 -17.93 -7.46 2.13
N ARG A 168 -18.91 -8.30 2.45
CA ARG A 168 -19.36 -9.41 1.58
C ARG A 168 -19.56 -8.99 0.14
N SER A 169 -20.35 -7.94 -0.12
CA SER A 169 -20.65 -7.50 -1.49
C SER A 169 -19.42 -7.09 -2.29
N TYR A 170 -18.42 -6.51 -1.62
CA TYR A 170 -17.14 -6.16 -2.23
C TYR A 170 -16.35 -7.43 -2.60
N TRP A 171 -16.19 -8.34 -1.65
CA TRP A 171 -15.47 -9.60 -1.89
C TRP A 171 -16.10 -10.47 -2.96
N GLU A 172 -17.42 -10.56 -2.97
CA GLU A 172 -18.17 -11.26 -4.02
C GLU A 172 -17.96 -10.60 -5.39
N GLN A 173 -17.89 -9.28 -5.46
CA GLN A 173 -17.62 -8.57 -6.71
C GLN A 173 -16.20 -8.82 -7.20
N GLU A 174 -15.20 -8.86 -6.31
CA GLU A 174 -13.82 -9.20 -6.68
C GLU A 174 -13.68 -10.67 -7.11
N LEU A 175 -14.39 -11.59 -6.46
CA LEU A 175 -14.44 -12.99 -6.88
C LEU A 175 -15.09 -13.15 -8.26
N LEU A 176 -16.19 -12.44 -8.54
CA LEU A 176 -16.80 -12.40 -9.88
C LEU A 176 -15.82 -11.85 -10.92
N ASN A 177 -15.10 -10.78 -10.58
CA ASN A 177 -14.10 -10.20 -11.48
C ASN A 177 -12.97 -11.21 -11.77
N ALA A 178 -12.47 -11.93 -10.76
CA ALA A 178 -11.47 -12.98 -10.93
C ALA A 178 -11.97 -14.11 -11.86
N LEU A 179 -13.22 -14.54 -11.71
CA LEU A 179 -13.83 -15.53 -12.60
C LEU A 179 -13.91 -15.02 -14.06
N VAL A 180 -14.25 -13.74 -14.29
CA VAL A 180 -14.26 -13.16 -15.63
C VAL A 180 -12.88 -13.15 -16.27
N ILE A 181 -11.81 -12.86 -15.50
CA ILE A 181 -10.42 -12.88 -15.99
C ILE A 181 -10.07 -14.29 -16.50
N VAL A 182 -10.40 -15.32 -15.71
CA VAL A 182 -10.17 -16.71 -16.08
C VAL A 182 -11.02 -17.14 -17.28
N ASP A 183 -12.28 -16.70 -17.36
CA ASP A 183 -13.19 -17.04 -18.46
C ASP A 183 -12.75 -16.41 -19.79
N ARG A 184 -12.12 -15.23 -19.75
CA ARG A 184 -11.47 -14.59 -20.90
C ARG A 184 -10.18 -15.27 -21.35
N GLY A 185 -9.67 -16.24 -20.57
CA GLY A 185 -8.41 -16.92 -20.86
C GLY A 185 -7.16 -16.08 -20.57
N TRP A 186 -7.27 -14.97 -19.84
CA TRP A 186 -6.12 -14.12 -19.51
C TRP A 186 -5.16 -14.77 -18.51
N ALA A 187 -5.67 -15.64 -17.64
CA ALA A 187 -4.86 -16.44 -16.72
C ALA A 187 -5.58 -17.73 -16.33
N ARG A 188 -4.82 -18.72 -15.86
CA ARG A 188 -5.37 -19.89 -15.18
C ARG A 188 -5.60 -19.59 -13.69
N PRO A 189 -6.52 -20.30 -13.01
CA PRO A 189 -6.78 -20.10 -11.59
C PRO A 189 -5.55 -20.28 -10.69
N ASP A 190 -4.66 -21.22 -11.02
CA ASP A 190 -3.41 -21.50 -10.31
C ASP A 190 -2.36 -20.39 -10.49
N GLU A 191 -2.46 -19.59 -11.54
CA GLU A 191 -1.56 -18.45 -11.80
C GLU A 191 -1.99 -17.20 -11.03
N MET A 192 -3.24 -17.13 -10.57
CA MET A 192 -3.74 -16.01 -9.79
C MET A 192 -3.30 -16.14 -8.33
N ILE A 193 -2.08 -15.65 -8.08
CA ILE A 193 -1.43 -15.61 -6.77
C ILE A 193 -1.42 -14.17 -6.23
N GLY A 194 -1.73 -13.99 -4.95
CA GLY A 194 -1.81 -12.65 -4.36
C GLY A 194 -1.86 -12.63 -2.86
N SER A 195 -2.02 -11.44 -2.28
CA SER A 195 -2.17 -11.26 -0.84
C SER A 195 -3.41 -11.98 -0.29
N TRP A 196 -3.53 -12.05 1.04
CA TRP A 196 -4.72 -12.63 1.68
C TRP A 196 -6.04 -11.96 1.28
N ALA A 197 -5.98 -10.71 0.82
CA ALA A 197 -7.13 -9.94 0.36
C ALA A 197 -7.36 -10.07 -1.16
N GLY A 198 -6.54 -10.84 -1.88
CA GLY A 198 -6.65 -11.03 -3.33
C GLY A 198 -5.97 -9.94 -4.17
N ALA A 199 -5.07 -9.15 -3.59
CA ALA A 199 -4.27 -8.17 -4.33
C ALA A 199 -3.07 -8.85 -5.00
N MET A 200 -2.85 -8.63 -6.29
CA MET A 200 -2.01 -9.49 -7.13
C MET A 200 -0.85 -8.73 -7.77
N GLY A 201 0.25 -9.45 -7.98
CA GLY A 201 1.29 -9.02 -8.91
C GLY A 201 2.15 -7.84 -8.45
N HIS A 202 2.88 -7.26 -9.40
CA HIS A 202 3.88 -6.21 -9.16
C HIS A 202 3.31 -4.98 -8.45
N THR A 203 2.05 -4.65 -8.68
CA THR A 203 1.42 -3.44 -8.14
C THR A 203 0.19 -3.74 -7.28
N GLN A 204 0.00 -4.99 -6.85
CA GLN A 204 -1.08 -5.38 -5.93
C GLN A 204 -2.49 -5.03 -6.47
N TRP A 205 -2.76 -5.33 -7.73
CA TRP A 205 -4.09 -5.13 -8.31
C TRP A 205 -5.12 -6.07 -7.70
N MET A 206 -6.26 -5.51 -7.34
CA MET A 206 -7.48 -6.30 -7.19
C MET A 206 -7.98 -6.78 -8.57
N PRO A 207 -8.72 -7.90 -8.66
CA PRO A 207 -9.29 -8.37 -9.93
C PRO A 207 -10.07 -7.30 -10.72
N GLU A 208 -10.79 -6.42 -10.04
CA GLU A 208 -11.46 -5.29 -10.70
C GLU A 208 -10.49 -4.39 -11.47
N VAL A 209 -9.32 -4.09 -10.89
CA VAL A 209 -8.35 -3.18 -11.48
C VAL A 209 -7.75 -3.82 -12.71
N TRP A 210 -7.42 -5.12 -12.63
CA TRP A 210 -6.94 -5.88 -13.78
C TRP A 210 -7.94 -5.82 -14.95
N LEU A 211 -9.22 -6.08 -14.71
CA LEU A 211 -10.24 -6.04 -15.77
C LEU A 211 -10.43 -4.68 -16.44
N ASN A 212 -10.30 -3.59 -15.68
CA ASN A 212 -10.69 -2.26 -16.14
C ASN A 212 -9.51 -1.37 -16.53
N MET A 213 -8.32 -1.65 -16.00
CA MET A 213 -7.12 -0.82 -16.17
C MET A 213 -5.95 -1.58 -16.77
N GLY A 214 -6.00 -2.91 -16.81
CA GLY A 214 -4.99 -3.73 -17.45
C GLY A 214 -4.86 -3.39 -18.93
N VAL A 215 -3.62 -3.44 -19.42
CA VAL A 215 -3.24 -3.18 -20.81
C VAL A 215 -2.18 -4.19 -21.18
N ASP A 216 -2.32 -4.84 -22.33
CA ASP A 216 -1.28 -5.65 -22.95
C ASP A 216 -0.25 -4.67 -23.55
N PHE A 217 0.80 -4.40 -22.81
CA PHE A 217 1.77 -3.35 -23.13
C PHE A 217 3.00 -3.87 -23.88
N ASN A 218 3.24 -5.18 -23.80
CA ASN A 218 4.28 -5.88 -24.55
C ASN A 218 3.76 -6.46 -25.88
N GLY A 219 2.44 -6.59 -26.07
CA GLY A 219 1.80 -7.03 -27.30
C GLY A 219 1.70 -8.55 -27.49
N ASP A 220 1.78 -9.34 -26.41
CA ASP A 220 1.76 -10.81 -26.46
C ASP A 220 0.36 -11.43 -26.50
N GLY A 221 -0.69 -10.60 -26.47
CA GLY A 221 -2.09 -11.00 -26.48
C GLY A 221 -2.66 -11.32 -25.09
N LYS A 222 -1.89 -11.14 -24.02
CA LYS A 222 -2.32 -11.33 -22.63
C LYS A 222 -2.13 -10.05 -21.83
N ILE A 223 -2.84 -9.98 -20.72
CA ILE A 223 -2.69 -8.90 -19.75
C ILE A 223 -2.34 -9.58 -18.44
N LEU A 224 -1.11 -9.49 -17.97
CA LEU A 224 -0.66 -10.19 -16.78
C LEU A 224 -0.07 -9.22 -15.74
N PRO A 225 -0.61 -9.15 -14.50
CA PRO A 225 0.02 -8.37 -13.44
C PRO A 225 1.29 -9.03 -12.87
N PHE A 226 1.74 -10.14 -13.45
CA PHE A 226 2.81 -11.02 -13.00
C PHE A 226 3.90 -11.14 -14.08
N GLY A 227 5.05 -11.72 -13.72
CA GLY A 227 6.13 -11.99 -14.68
C GLY A 227 6.91 -10.73 -15.02
N PRO A 228 7.16 -10.42 -16.30
CA PRO A 228 7.66 -9.12 -16.70
C PRO A 228 6.76 -7.96 -16.20
N PRO A 229 7.32 -6.82 -15.76
CA PRO A 229 6.54 -5.77 -15.09
C PRO A 229 5.77 -4.84 -16.05
N ASP A 230 5.87 -5.01 -17.36
CA ASP A 230 5.33 -4.10 -18.37
C ASP A 230 3.83 -3.85 -18.25
N ASP A 231 3.00 -4.88 -18.33
CA ASP A 231 1.55 -4.78 -18.18
C ASP A 231 1.14 -4.19 -16.82
N ALA A 232 1.76 -4.67 -15.74
CA ALA A 232 1.46 -4.23 -14.38
C ALA A 232 1.78 -2.74 -14.18
N LEU A 233 2.93 -2.27 -14.66
CA LEU A 233 3.33 -0.87 -14.56
C LEU A 233 2.49 0.01 -15.52
N ALA A 234 2.25 -0.44 -16.75
CA ALA A 234 1.46 0.29 -17.73
C ALA A 234 0.00 0.45 -17.29
N GLY A 235 -0.65 -0.62 -16.84
CA GLY A 235 -2.02 -0.53 -16.33
C GLY A 235 -2.12 0.30 -15.04
N THR A 236 -1.05 0.37 -14.24
CA THR A 236 -1.01 1.19 -13.03
C THR A 236 -0.86 2.66 -13.41
N ALA A 237 -0.03 2.98 -14.41
CA ALA A 237 0.04 4.32 -14.98
C ALA A 237 -1.32 4.73 -15.60
N GLN A 238 -2.00 3.82 -16.30
CA GLN A 238 -3.36 4.05 -16.78
C GLN A 238 -4.35 4.32 -15.64
N TYR A 239 -4.28 3.56 -14.54
CA TYR A 239 -5.10 3.77 -13.35
C TYR A 239 -4.89 5.19 -12.80
N ILE A 240 -3.64 5.58 -12.55
CA ILE A 240 -3.31 6.88 -11.94
C ILE A 240 -3.70 8.02 -12.90
N ALA A 241 -3.46 7.87 -14.19
CA ALA A 241 -3.85 8.84 -15.20
C ALA A 241 -5.38 9.00 -15.27
N LYS A 242 -6.14 7.91 -15.43
CA LYS A 242 -7.60 7.96 -15.66
C LYS A 242 -8.40 8.17 -14.37
N ARG A 243 -8.15 7.36 -13.35
CA ARG A 243 -8.91 7.38 -12.08
C ARG A 243 -8.33 8.40 -11.10
N GLY A 244 -7.01 8.48 -11.02
CA GLY A 244 -6.32 9.48 -10.21
C GLY A 244 -6.35 10.89 -10.79
N LYS A 245 -6.62 11.02 -12.09
CA LYS A 245 -6.61 12.30 -12.82
C LYS A 245 -5.24 12.98 -12.77
N TYR A 246 -4.18 12.19 -12.93
CA TYR A 246 -2.82 12.69 -13.00
C TYR A 246 -2.65 13.69 -14.15
N ARG A 247 -1.96 14.79 -13.87
CA ARG A 247 -1.69 15.87 -14.82
C ARG A 247 -0.25 15.80 -15.29
N ARG A 248 -0.08 15.62 -16.60
CA ARG A 248 1.23 15.48 -17.24
C ARG A 248 2.10 16.72 -16.97
N GLY A 249 3.34 16.50 -16.55
CA GLY A 249 4.34 17.56 -16.35
C GLY A 249 4.21 18.35 -15.05
N GLU A 250 3.17 18.11 -14.24
CA GLU A 250 3.05 18.61 -12.87
C GLU A 250 3.80 17.68 -11.90
N GLY A 251 4.48 18.25 -10.90
CA GLY A 251 5.10 17.47 -9.82
C GLY A 251 4.07 17.04 -8.78
N TRP A 252 4.39 16.10 -7.88
CA TRP A 252 3.48 15.73 -6.79
C TRP A 252 3.36 16.84 -5.74
N GLY A 253 4.42 17.62 -5.53
CA GLY A 253 4.47 18.64 -4.50
C GLY A 253 5.87 19.15 -4.25
N TYR A 254 5.98 20.01 -3.24
CA TYR A 254 7.24 20.61 -2.81
C TYR A 254 7.28 20.65 -1.29
N GLU A 255 8.41 20.26 -0.70
CA GLU A 255 8.70 20.64 0.68
C GLU A 255 8.91 22.16 0.76
N VAL A 256 8.31 22.79 1.77
CA VAL A 256 8.30 24.24 1.95
C VAL A 256 8.67 24.64 3.37
N ARG A 257 9.25 25.84 3.50
CA ARG A 257 9.35 26.57 4.76
C ARG A 257 8.12 27.44 4.93
N LEU A 258 7.58 27.43 6.13
CA LEU A 258 6.43 28.25 6.52
C LEU A 258 6.92 29.47 7.31
N PRO A 259 6.26 30.64 7.15
CA PRO A 259 6.44 31.75 8.08
C PRO A 259 6.11 31.34 9.52
N GLU A 260 6.65 32.08 10.47
CA GLU A 260 6.32 31.89 11.89
C GLU A 260 4.80 31.98 12.13
N GLY A 261 4.28 31.11 12.98
CA GLY A 261 2.85 31.01 13.28
C GLY A 261 1.98 30.33 12.20
N MET A 262 2.53 30.02 11.02
CA MET A 262 1.81 29.26 9.99
C MET A 262 2.03 27.74 10.16
N GLY A 263 0.96 26.95 10.08
CA GLY A 263 1.02 25.50 10.16
C GLY A 263 -0.31 24.82 9.78
N GLY A 264 -0.32 23.49 9.81
CA GLY A 264 -1.54 22.70 9.60
C GLY A 264 -1.89 22.42 8.13
N ALA A 265 -3.18 22.39 7.82
CA ALA A 265 -3.71 22.10 6.49
C ALA A 265 -4.46 23.31 5.91
N GLY A 266 -4.18 23.64 4.65
CA GLY A 266 -4.80 24.77 3.95
C GLY A 266 -5.66 24.32 2.76
N GLY A 267 -6.56 25.20 2.31
CA GLY A 267 -7.31 25.00 1.06
C GLY A 267 -6.46 25.15 -0.20
N TRP A 268 -7.03 24.88 -1.37
CA TRP A 268 -6.34 25.07 -2.65
C TRP A 268 -6.08 26.54 -2.97
N LYS A 269 -4.86 26.85 -3.37
CA LYS A 269 -4.43 28.16 -3.89
C LYS A 269 -3.35 27.96 -4.96
N SER A 270 -3.11 28.98 -5.79
CA SER A 270 -1.91 28.97 -6.64
C SER A 270 -0.66 28.97 -5.76
N ILE A 271 0.43 28.39 -6.26
CA ILE A 271 1.73 28.47 -5.61
C ILE A 271 2.16 29.93 -5.40
N ALA A 272 1.91 30.81 -6.37
CA ALA A 272 2.14 32.26 -6.23
C ALA A 272 1.39 32.85 -5.02
N ALA A 273 0.12 32.52 -4.83
CA ALA A 273 -0.65 33.00 -3.68
C ALA A 273 -0.17 32.41 -2.33
N TRP A 274 0.51 31.25 -2.35
CA TRP A 274 1.24 30.77 -1.17
C TRP A 274 2.54 31.53 -0.94
N GLN A 275 3.26 31.88 -2.01
CA GLN A 275 4.46 32.72 -1.93
C GLN A 275 4.14 34.12 -1.39
N ASP A 276 3.02 34.73 -1.80
CA ASP A 276 2.55 36.02 -1.28
C ASP A 276 2.27 35.98 0.23
N LYS A 277 2.00 34.78 0.76
CA LYS A 277 1.85 34.53 2.19
C LYS A 277 3.16 34.16 2.89
N GLY A 278 4.31 34.29 2.21
CA GLY A 278 5.64 34.02 2.74
C GLY A 278 6.08 32.54 2.69
N VAL A 279 5.34 31.66 2.01
CA VAL A 279 5.75 30.26 1.85
C VAL A 279 6.87 30.16 0.80
N THR A 280 7.99 29.54 1.16
CA THR A 280 9.14 29.36 0.25
C THR A 280 9.51 27.89 0.10
N ARG A 281 10.14 27.49 -1.01
CA ARG A 281 10.64 26.10 -1.15
C ARG A 281 11.72 25.83 -0.10
N ALA A 282 11.66 24.65 0.52
CA ALA A 282 12.64 24.26 1.53
C ALA A 282 14.06 24.11 0.97
N THR A 283 14.20 23.86 -0.33
CA THR A 283 15.51 23.82 -0.99
C THR A 283 16.06 25.21 -1.37
N GLY A 284 15.28 26.29 -1.16
CA GLY A 284 15.65 27.65 -1.61
C GLY A 284 15.52 27.89 -3.11
N LYS A 285 15.19 26.86 -3.91
CA LYS A 285 14.95 26.98 -5.35
C LYS A 285 13.66 27.76 -5.65
N PRO A 286 13.50 28.39 -6.82
CA PRO A 286 12.21 28.94 -7.24
C PRO A 286 11.19 27.82 -7.51
N PHE A 287 9.90 28.14 -7.42
CA PHE A 287 8.86 27.24 -7.88
C PHE A 287 8.79 27.28 -9.42
N PRO A 288 8.89 26.14 -10.12
CA PRO A 288 8.93 26.13 -11.59
C PRO A 288 7.58 26.47 -12.23
N ARG A 289 6.48 26.33 -11.49
CA ARG A 289 5.10 26.54 -11.97
C ARG A 289 4.29 27.35 -10.95
N PRO A 290 4.53 28.66 -10.79
CA PRO A 290 3.86 29.47 -9.75
C PRO A 290 2.33 29.56 -9.93
N GLY A 291 1.80 29.36 -11.14
CA GLY A 291 0.35 29.29 -11.40
C GLY A 291 -0.32 27.97 -11.00
N GLU A 292 0.45 26.93 -10.69
CA GLU A 292 -0.08 25.61 -10.33
C GLU A 292 -0.85 25.67 -9.00
N GLN A 293 -1.95 24.92 -8.90
CA GLN A 293 -2.74 24.83 -7.67
C GLN A 293 -2.10 23.82 -6.71
N ALA A 294 -1.93 24.23 -5.45
CA ALA A 294 -1.45 23.38 -4.37
C ALA A 294 -2.21 23.66 -3.06
N ARG A 295 -2.20 22.68 -2.16
CA ARG A 295 -2.69 22.81 -0.78
C ARG A 295 -1.56 22.59 0.21
N LEU A 296 -1.54 23.39 1.28
CA LEU A 296 -0.61 23.20 2.39
C LEU A 296 -1.00 21.97 3.21
N TRP A 297 -0.01 21.15 3.55
CA TRP A 297 -0.14 20.08 4.52
C TRP A 297 1.15 19.95 5.35
N GLN A 298 0.99 20.04 6.67
CA GLN A 298 2.03 19.73 7.65
C GLN A 298 1.61 18.48 8.47
N PRO A 299 2.19 17.30 8.23
CA PRO A 299 1.82 16.06 8.93
C PRO A 299 2.05 16.12 10.44
N VAL A 300 3.11 16.80 10.89
CA VAL A 300 3.50 16.91 12.29
C VAL A 300 3.91 18.35 12.57
N ALA A 301 3.36 18.96 13.61
CA ALA A 301 3.71 20.33 14.01
C ALA A 301 5.23 20.48 14.22
N ARG A 302 5.85 21.54 13.70
CA ARG A 302 7.32 21.76 13.66
C ARG A 302 8.12 20.75 12.81
N GLY A 303 7.45 19.83 12.11
CA GLY A 303 8.06 18.97 11.10
C GLY A 303 7.97 19.57 9.70
N PRO A 304 8.37 18.79 8.68
CA PRO A 304 8.25 19.16 7.27
C PRO A 304 6.84 19.61 6.91
N ALA A 305 6.76 20.62 6.05
CA ALA A 305 5.52 21.09 5.47
C ALA A 305 5.60 20.96 3.95
N PHE A 306 4.47 20.70 3.32
CA PHE A 306 4.39 20.43 1.89
C PHE A 306 3.31 21.27 1.22
N LEU A 307 3.62 21.83 0.06
CA LEU A 307 2.61 22.24 -0.91
C LEU A 307 2.33 21.04 -1.83
N LEU A 308 1.17 20.41 -1.64
CA LEU A 308 0.73 19.23 -2.37
C LEU A 308 -0.10 19.64 -3.58
N THR A 309 0.27 19.17 -4.77
CA THR A 309 -0.45 19.44 -6.03
C THR A 309 -1.57 18.40 -6.24
N ARG A 310 -2.28 18.49 -7.37
CA ARG A 310 -3.26 17.46 -7.76
C ARG A 310 -2.62 16.11 -8.04
N ASN A 311 -1.35 16.05 -8.41
CA ASN A 311 -0.67 14.78 -8.65
C ASN A 311 -0.42 14.01 -7.36
N PHE A 312 -0.31 14.68 -6.20
CA PHE A 312 -0.36 13.98 -4.92
C PHE A 312 -1.72 13.30 -4.67
N ASP A 313 -2.83 13.97 -5.00
CA ASP A 313 -4.16 13.37 -4.92
C ASP A 313 -4.33 12.21 -5.92
N ALA A 314 -3.70 12.30 -7.10
CA ALA A 314 -3.66 11.20 -8.07
C ALA A 314 -2.90 9.98 -7.53
N ILE A 315 -1.74 10.16 -6.88
CA ILE A 315 -1.02 9.08 -6.20
C ILE A 315 -1.89 8.48 -5.07
N LYS A 316 -2.53 9.34 -4.28
CA LYS A 316 -3.44 8.96 -3.20
C LYS A 316 -4.71 8.24 -3.69
N SER A 317 -5.05 8.34 -4.97
CA SER A 317 -6.12 7.52 -5.55
C SER A 317 -5.80 6.03 -5.55
N TYR A 318 -4.52 5.67 -5.46
CA TYR A 318 -4.09 4.29 -5.23
C TYR A 318 -4.45 3.89 -3.80
N ASN A 319 -3.91 4.59 -2.80
CA ASN A 319 -4.19 4.41 -1.36
C ASN A 319 -4.54 5.76 -0.69
N PRO A 320 -5.67 5.88 0.02
CA PRO A 320 -6.13 7.15 0.58
C PRO A 320 -5.27 7.69 1.75
N ALA A 321 -4.27 6.97 2.24
CA ALA A 321 -3.40 7.44 3.31
C ALA A 321 -2.37 8.46 2.79
N ASN A 322 -2.34 9.68 3.38
CA ASN A 322 -1.36 10.71 3.00
C ASN A 322 0.08 10.23 3.23
N THR A 323 0.36 9.57 4.35
CA THR A 323 1.70 9.06 4.65
C THR A 323 2.16 8.02 3.63
N TYR A 324 1.24 7.19 3.12
CA TYR A 324 1.52 6.23 2.05
C TYR A 324 1.88 6.94 0.74
N ALA A 325 1.05 7.90 0.31
CA ALA A 325 1.30 8.69 -0.89
C ALA A 325 2.59 9.50 -0.79
N LEU A 326 2.90 10.05 0.39
CA LEU A 326 4.16 10.74 0.66
C LEU A 326 5.36 9.80 0.58
N ALA A 327 5.24 8.56 1.08
CA ALA A 327 6.31 7.58 0.96
C ALA A 327 6.57 7.15 -0.50
N ILE A 328 5.53 6.99 -1.32
CA ILE A 328 5.68 6.76 -2.77
C ILE A 328 6.41 7.93 -3.42
N ALA A 329 5.91 9.14 -3.19
CA ALA A 329 6.43 10.35 -3.81
C ALA A 329 7.88 10.59 -3.39
N HIS A 330 8.16 10.50 -2.09
CA HIS A 330 9.50 10.67 -1.55
C HIS A 330 10.46 9.57 -2.03
N LEU A 331 10.04 8.31 -2.07
CA LEU A 331 10.86 7.25 -2.66
C LEU A 331 11.19 7.57 -4.13
N GLY A 332 10.21 8.01 -4.91
CA GLY A 332 10.43 8.48 -6.28
C GLY A 332 11.49 9.59 -6.36
N ASP A 333 11.37 10.63 -5.53
CA ASP A 333 12.36 11.73 -5.48
C ASP A 333 13.76 11.21 -5.12
N ARG A 334 13.87 10.30 -4.14
CA ARG A 334 15.15 9.68 -3.76
C ARG A 334 15.75 8.86 -4.91
N LEU A 335 14.94 8.12 -5.66
CA LEU A 335 15.37 7.35 -6.84
C LEU A 335 15.75 8.25 -8.03
N LYS A 336 15.21 9.46 -8.09
CA LYS A 336 15.59 10.51 -9.04
C LYS A 336 16.91 11.19 -8.67
N GLY A 337 17.46 10.90 -7.48
CA GLY A 337 18.69 11.49 -6.96
C GLY A 337 18.49 12.73 -6.10
N GLU A 338 17.25 13.03 -5.69
CA GLU A 338 17.01 14.05 -4.67
C GLU A 338 17.41 13.56 -3.27
N GLY A 339 17.68 14.51 -2.37
CA GLY A 339 18.04 14.22 -0.98
C GLY A 339 16.84 13.84 -0.10
N PRO A 340 17.08 13.52 1.19
CA PRO A 340 16.01 13.43 2.18
C PRO A 340 15.31 14.80 2.36
N PHE A 341 14.18 14.81 3.08
CA PHE A 341 13.55 16.08 3.47
C PHE A 341 14.54 17.00 4.20
N VAL A 342 14.46 18.29 3.88
CA VAL A 342 15.35 19.33 4.42
C VAL A 342 15.08 19.54 5.91
N GLN A 343 13.81 19.67 6.28
CA GLN A 343 13.39 19.73 7.66
C GLN A 343 13.32 18.32 8.24
N GLN A 344 13.83 18.12 9.45
CA GLN A 344 13.64 16.87 10.16
C GLN A 344 12.29 16.87 10.89
N PHE A 345 11.69 15.69 11.02
CA PHE A 345 10.53 15.51 11.89
C PHE A 345 10.95 15.68 13.36
N PRO A 346 10.14 16.36 14.19
CA PRO A 346 10.46 16.56 15.60
C PRO A 346 10.51 15.22 16.35
N GLY A 347 11.53 15.06 17.20
CA GLY A 347 11.76 13.81 17.93
C GLY A 347 12.19 12.62 17.05
N GLY A 348 12.35 12.84 15.75
CA GLY A 348 12.78 11.83 14.80
C GLY A 348 14.28 11.58 14.82
N GLU A 349 14.66 10.40 14.36
CA GLU A 349 16.05 10.04 14.07
C GLU A 349 16.26 10.08 12.55
N ARG A 350 17.52 10.26 12.11
CA ARG A 350 17.85 10.01 10.71
C ARG A 350 17.49 8.56 10.34
N ALA A 351 17.23 8.31 9.06
CA ALA A 351 17.11 6.95 8.58
C ALA A 351 18.40 6.16 8.87
N PRO A 352 18.29 4.94 9.43
CA PRO A 352 19.43 4.04 9.54
C PRO A 352 19.92 3.63 8.16
N THR A 353 21.23 3.48 8.03
CA THR A 353 21.85 2.97 6.80
C THR A 353 21.59 1.47 6.63
N LEU A 354 21.78 0.94 5.42
CA LEU A 354 21.67 -0.50 5.18
C LEU A 354 22.55 -1.31 6.14
N ALA A 355 23.83 -0.93 6.30
CA ALA A 355 24.76 -1.61 7.19
C ALA A 355 24.30 -1.58 8.66
N GLU A 356 23.73 -0.46 9.12
CA GLU A 356 23.19 -0.34 10.48
C GLU A 356 21.96 -1.22 10.71
N VAL A 357 21.07 -1.35 9.72
CA VAL A 357 19.92 -2.27 9.83
C VAL A 357 20.39 -3.72 9.86
N GLN A 358 21.35 -4.10 8.99
CA GLN A 358 21.91 -5.45 8.96
C GLN A 358 22.64 -5.79 10.28
N GLU A 359 23.39 -4.84 10.84
CA GLU A 359 24.00 -4.99 12.16
C GLU A 359 22.93 -5.17 13.25
N LEU A 360 21.90 -4.33 13.26
CA LEU A 360 20.78 -4.44 14.21
C LEU A 360 20.13 -5.84 14.13
N GLN A 361 19.86 -6.35 12.92
CA GLN A 361 19.27 -7.67 12.74
C GLN A 361 20.19 -8.79 13.26
N LYS A 362 21.49 -8.73 12.94
CA LYS A 362 22.49 -9.70 13.43
C LYS A 362 22.54 -9.74 14.96
N ARG A 363 22.59 -8.57 15.60
CA ARG A 363 22.64 -8.46 17.06
C ARG A 363 21.36 -8.93 17.73
N LEU A 364 20.19 -8.61 17.16
CA LEU A 364 18.91 -9.13 17.66
C LEU A 364 18.86 -10.66 17.61
N THR A 365 19.22 -11.24 16.47
CA THR A 365 19.25 -12.70 16.31
C THR A 365 20.25 -13.34 17.29
N ALA A 366 21.43 -12.76 17.48
CA ALA A 366 22.41 -13.21 18.48
C ALA A 366 21.89 -13.08 19.93
N ALA A 367 21.02 -12.11 20.20
CA ALA A 367 20.33 -11.92 21.49
C ALA A 367 19.11 -12.85 21.67
N GLY A 368 18.82 -13.72 20.69
CA GLY A 368 17.67 -14.64 20.73
C GLY A 368 16.35 -14.04 20.25
N PHE A 369 16.38 -12.88 19.60
CA PHE A 369 15.21 -12.25 18.97
C PHE A 369 15.27 -12.47 17.45
N ASP A 370 14.54 -13.47 16.95
CA ASP A 370 14.57 -13.85 15.54
C ASP A 370 13.97 -12.77 14.63
N THR A 371 14.78 -12.31 13.67
CA THR A 371 14.44 -11.27 12.70
C THR A 371 14.03 -11.80 11.33
N ASP A 372 14.04 -13.13 11.13
CA ASP A 372 13.82 -13.83 9.86
C ASP A 372 14.85 -13.44 8.77
N GLY A 373 16.11 -13.26 9.19
CA GLY A 373 17.24 -12.93 8.31
C GLY A 373 17.92 -11.60 8.63
N THR A 374 18.99 -11.29 7.89
CA THR A 374 19.84 -10.11 8.13
C THR A 374 20.08 -9.32 6.84
N ASP A 375 19.07 -9.29 5.97
CA ASP A 375 19.13 -8.73 4.62
C ASP A 375 19.04 -7.19 4.57
N GLY A 376 18.76 -6.54 5.71
CA GLY A 376 18.57 -5.09 5.81
C GLY A 376 17.14 -4.64 5.51
N ARG A 377 16.19 -5.57 5.32
CA ARG A 377 14.76 -5.28 5.12
C ARG A 377 14.04 -5.35 6.45
N VAL A 378 13.42 -4.24 6.85
CA VAL A 378 12.63 -4.19 8.08
C VAL A 378 11.19 -4.65 7.80
N GLY A 379 10.99 -5.96 7.90
CA GLY A 379 9.69 -6.64 7.81
C GLY A 379 8.97 -6.78 9.16
N LYS A 380 7.84 -7.51 9.18
CA LYS A 380 7.05 -7.75 10.41
C LYS A 380 7.89 -8.43 11.49
N ASP A 381 8.67 -9.44 11.11
CA ASP A 381 9.45 -10.24 12.06
C ASP A 381 10.60 -9.42 12.68
N THR A 382 11.31 -8.62 11.88
CA THR A 382 12.29 -7.66 12.40
C THR A 382 11.65 -6.66 13.38
N MET A 383 10.49 -6.06 13.04
CA MET A 383 9.80 -5.12 13.94
C MET A 383 9.36 -5.81 15.25
N LYS A 384 8.90 -7.07 15.17
CA LYS A 384 8.53 -7.85 16.35
C LYS A 384 9.74 -8.14 17.22
N ALA A 385 10.85 -8.59 16.65
CA ALA A 385 12.11 -8.84 17.35
C ALA A 385 12.60 -7.58 18.08
N ILE A 386 12.55 -6.42 17.42
CA ILE A 386 12.90 -5.14 18.03
C ILE A 386 12.00 -4.82 19.22
N ARG A 387 10.69 -4.96 19.05
CA ARG A 387 9.72 -4.68 20.12
C ARG A 387 9.94 -5.59 21.33
N ASP A 388 10.14 -6.88 21.09
CA ASP A 388 10.41 -7.86 22.15
C ASP A 388 11.73 -7.53 22.88
N PHE A 389 12.77 -7.11 22.14
CA PHE A 389 14.03 -6.62 22.72
C PHE A 389 13.83 -5.34 23.54
N GLN A 390 13.13 -4.34 23.00
CA GLN A 390 12.82 -3.09 23.70
C GLN A 390 12.10 -3.37 25.03
N LEU A 391 11.10 -4.26 25.03
CA LEU A 391 10.42 -4.72 26.25
C LEU A 391 11.39 -5.40 27.22
N LYS A 392 12.22 -6.32 26.73
CA LYS A 392 13.18 -7.07 27.57
C LYS A 392 14.16 -6.15 28.30
N VAL A 393 14.60 -5.07 27.65
CA VAL A 393 15.61 -4.15 28.19
C VAL A 393 15.03 -2.85 28.78
N GLY A 394 13.70 -2.77 28.91
CA GLY A 394 13.00 -1.62 29.51
C GLY A 394 13.00 -0.34 28.68
N MET A 395 13.23 -0.42 27.37
CA MET A 395 13.15 0.74 26.47
C MET A 395 11.70 1.11 26.17
N GLN A 396 11.40 2.41 26.22
CA GLN A 396 10.08 2.95 25.87
C GLN A 396 10.20 4.08 24.83
N PRO A 397 9.24 4.19 23.89
CA PRO A 397 8.18 3.21 23.64
C PRO A 397 8.76 1.91 23.04
N ALA A 398 8.15 0.76 23.38
CA ALA A 398 8.43 -0.50 22.71
C ALA A 398 7.62 -0.61 21.41
N ASP A 399 8.01 0.21 20.44
CA ASP A 399 7.30 0.49 19.18
C ASP A 399 7.75 -0.41 18.01
N GLY A 400 8.81 -1.20 18.16
CA GLY A 400 9.36 -2.04 17.10
C GLY A 400 10.14 -1.28 16.02
N TYR A 401 10.43 0.01 16.22
CA TYR A 401 11.14 0.80 15.22
C TYR A 401 12.63 0.45 15.19
N ALA A 402 13.14 0.14 14.00
CA ALA A 402 14.55 -0.20 13.75
C ALA A 402 15.47 1.04 13.78
N GLY A 403 15.42 1.81 14.87
CA GLY A 403 16.13 3.08 15.02
C GLY A 403 17.56 2.94 15.53
N LEU A 404 18.29 4.06 15.47
CA LEU A 404 19.66 4.18 15.98
C LEU A 404 19.71 4.04 17.49
N LYS A 405 18.66 4.45 18.22
CA LYS A 405 18.58 4.23 19.67
C LYS A 405 18.57 2.74 20.03
N VAL A 406 17.82 1.93 19.28
CA VAL A 406 17.79 0.47 19.47
C VAL A 406 19.16 -0.13 19.14
N LEU A 407 19.76 0.27 18.01
CA LEU A 407 21.10 -0.19 17.64
C LEU A 407 22.16 0.19 18.69
N ALA A 408 22.13 1.42 19.20
CA ALA A 408 23.04 1.86 20.27
C ALA A 408 22.85 1.03 21.54
N ARG A 409 21.60 0.71 21.91
CA ARG A 409 21.33 -0.17 23.06
C ARG A 409 21.87 -1.57 22.86
N LEU A 410 21.69 -2.17 21.67
CA LEU A 410 22.22 -3.49 21.33
C LEU A 410 23.75 -3.51 21.49
N ARG A 411 24.44 -2.54 20.89
CA ARG A 411 25.90 -2.37 21.02
C ARG A 411 26.36 -2.26 22.48
N ALA A 412 25.61 -1.54 23.31
CA ALA A 412 25.94 -1.38 24.74
C ALA A 412 25.64 -2.63 25.58
N SER A 413 24.73 -3.50 25.15
CA SER A 413 24.40 -4.75 25.86
C SER A 413 25.42 -5.88 25.63
N GLY A 414 26.47 -5.65 24.83
CA GLY A 414 27.48 -6.65 24.52
C GLY A 414 27.01 -7.77 23.58
N VAL A 415 25.88 -7.57 22.90
CA VAL A 415 25.35 -8.48 21.87
C VAL A 415 25.45 -7.88 20.49
#